data_AF-A0A9E2ENZ2-F1
#
_entry.id   AF-A0A9E2ENZ2-F1
#
_cell.length_a   1.000
_cell.length_b   1.000
_cell.length_c   1.000
_cell.angle_alpha   90.00
_cell.angle_beta   90.00
_cell.angle_gamma   90.00
#
_symmetry.space_group_name_H-M   'P 1'
#
loop_
_entity.id
_entity.type
_entity.pdbx_description
1 polymer ?
#
loop_
_entity_poly.entity_id
_entity_poly.type
_entity_poly.pdbx_seq_one_letter_code
_entity_poly.pdbx_strand_id
1 'polypeptide(L)' 'LVHIPMGRFGEAKEMAKAALFLASDESSYMTGSEFLVDGGISAAYVTPE' A
#
# COMPACT_ATOMS: atom_id res chain seq x y z
N LEU A 1 -5.03 -11.01 -12.13
CA LEU A 1 -3.98 -10.44 -11.26
C LEU A 1 -2.87 -9.70 -12.02
N VAL A 2 -2.93 -9.62 -13.36
CA VAL A 2 -1.93 -8.93 -14.19
C VAL A 2 -1.90 -7.40 -13.98
N HIS A 3 -2.95 -6.83 -13.39
CA HIS A 3 -3.08 -5.38 -13.19
C HIS A 3 -2.49 -4.83 -11.88
N ILE A 4 -2.05 -5.68 -10.95
CA ILE A 4 -1.36 -5.24 -9.74
C ILE A 4 0.13 -5.34 -10.01
N PRO A 5 0.92 -4.25 -9.92
CA PRO A 5 2.37 -4.31 -10.19
C PRO A 5 3.12 -5.35 -9.36
N MET A 6 2.73 -5.55 -8.10
CA MET A 6 3.29 -6.62 -7.25
C MET A 6 2.83 -8.04 -7.62
N GLY A 7 1.94 -8.20 -8.59
CA GLY A 7 1.49 -9.49 -9.14
C GLY A 7 0.56 -10.31 -8.23
N ARG A 8 0.19 -9.78 -7.06
CA ARG A 8 -0.65 -10.46 -6.07
C ARG A 8 -1.51 -9.48 -5.29
N PHE A 9 -2.55 -10.00 -4.64
CA PHE A 9 -3.25 -9.23 -3.62
C PHE A 9 -2.39 -9.04 -2.38
N GLY A 10 -2.61 -7.92 -1.70
CA GLY A 10 -2.08 -7.70 -0.36
C GLY A 10 -2.71 -8.66 0.64
N GLU A 11 -1.96 -9.04 1.64
CA GLU A 11 -2.41 -9.85 2.76
C GLU A 11 -2.84 -8.97 3.94
N ALA A 12 -3.76 -9.46 4.78
CA ALA A 12 -4.22 -8.75 5.97
C ALA A 12 -3.06 -8.33 6.90
N LYS A 13 -2.01 -9.16 6.99
CA LYS A 13 -0.81 -8.87 7.78
C LYS A 13 -0.05 -7.64 7.28
N GLU A 14 -0.12 -7.33 5.99
CA GLU A 14 0.54 -6.17 5.39
C GLU A 14 -0.22 -4.89 5.72
N MET A 15 -1.56 -4.94 5.69
CA MET A 15 -2.41 -3.83 6.12
C MET A 15 -2.22 -3.54 7.61
N ALA A 16 -2.15 -4.59 8.44
CA ALA A 16 -1.92 -4.45 9.88
C ALA A 16 -0.56 -3.80 10.18
N LYS A 17 0.49 -4.16 9.43
CA LYS A 17 1.82 -3.55 9.57
C LYS A 17 1.84 -2.09 9.11
N ALA A 18 1.12 -1.75 8.04
CA ALA A 18 0.98 -0.37 7.61
C ALA A 18 0.27 0.50 8.66
N ALA A 19 -0.83 -0.01 9.22
CA ALA A 19 -1.53 0.66 10.32
C ALA A 19 -0.63 0.79 11.56
N LEU A 20 0.15 -0.26 11.88
CA LEU A 20 1.11 -0.22 12.99
C LEU A 20 2.19 0.85 12.78
N PHE A 21 2.70 1.00 11.56
CA PHE A 21 3.66 2.07 11.22
C PHE A 21 3.05 3.46 11.43
N LEU A 22 1.83 3.70 10.94
CA LEU A 22 1.13 4.98 11.16
C LEU A 22 0.78 5.25 12.63
N ALA A 23 0.71 4.20 13.47
CA ALA A 23 0.47 4.32 14.90
C ALA A 23 1.76 4.42 15.73
N SER A 24 2.93 4.25 15.12
CA SER A 24 4.22 4.28 15.82
C SER A 24 4.92 5.64 15.71
N ASP A 25 5.92 5.85 16.58
CA ASP A 25 6.75 7.06 16.60
C ASP A 25 7.53 7.27 15.29
N GLU A 26 7.72 6.21 14.49
CA GLU A 26 8.38 6.25 13.18
C GLU A 26 7.63 7.13 12.17
N SER A 27 6.34 7.38 12.41
CA SER A 27 5.49 8.25 11.57
C SER A 27 5.14 9.58 12.26
N SER A 28 5.89 9.99 13.29
CA SER A 28 5.60 11.14 14.17
C SER A 28 5.39 12.50 13.47
N TYR A 29 5.80 12.65 12.21
CA TYR A 29 5.58 13.86 11.41
C TYR A 29 4.79 13.61 10.11
N MET A 30 4.19 12.43 9.94
CA MET A 30 3.34 12.09 8.82
C MET A 30 1.88 12.35 9.19
N THR A 31 1.33 13.46 8.72
CA THR A 31 -0.08 13.82 8.97
C THR A 31 -0.69 14.53 7.76
N GLY A 32 -2.01 14.42 7.62
CA GLY A 32 -2.78 15.08 6.55
C GLY A 32 -2.52 14.54 5.14
N SER A 33 -1.87 13.39 5.01
CA SER A 33 -1.53 12.75 3.74
C SER A 33 -2.16 11.37 3.60
N GLU A 34 -2.36 10.94 2.35
CA GLU A 34 -2.72 9.57 2.03
C GLU A 34 -1.48 8.66 2.07
N PHE A 35 -1.59 7.51 2.74
CA PHE A 35 -0.57 6.48 2.81
C PHE A 35 -1.06 5.22 2.09
N LEU A 36 -0.74 5.12 0.79
CA LEU A 36 -1.22 4.05 -0.08
C LEU A 36 -0.46 2.74 0.16
N VAL A 37 -1.22 1.65 0.33
CA VAL A 37 -0.70 0.29 0.53
C VAL A 37 -1.50 -0.68 -0.34
N ASP A 38 -1.27 -0.61 -1.64
CA ASP A 38 -2.19 -1.18 -2.64
C ASP A 38 -1.48 -2.05 -3.69
N GLY A 39 -0.22 -2.42 -3.44
CA GLY A 39 0.58 -3.19 -4.39
C GLY A 39 0.97 -2.43 -5.66
N GLY A 40 0.85 -1.10 -5.66
CA GLY A 40 1.20 -0.21 -6.76
C GLY A 40 0.07 0.06 -7.76
N ILE A 41 -1.14 -0.47 -7.53
CA ILE A 41 -2.23 -0.39 -8.51
C ILE A 41 -2.65 1.05 -8.82
N SER A 42 -2.62 1.96 -7.83
CA SER A 42 -2.97 3.37 -8.04
C SER A 42 -1.95 4.11 -8.91
N ALA A 43 -0.68 3.66 -8.93
CA ALA A 43 0.38 4.30 -9.69
C ALA A 43 0.54 3.73 -11.11
N ALA A 44 0.34 2.42 -11.25
CA ALA A 44 0.54 1.72 -12.51
C ALA A 44 -0.54 0.66 -12.71
N TYR A 45 -1.73 1.11 -13.12
CA TYR A 45 -2.73 0.20 -13.68
C TYR A 45 -2.29 -0.20 -15.09
N VAL A 46 -1.76 -1.41 -15.23
CA VAL A 46 -1.34 -1.96 -16.51
C VAL A 46 -2.45 -2.84 -17.07
N THR A 47 -3.09 -2.42 -18.16
CA THR A 47 -3.87 -3.33 -19.02
C THR A 47 -2.90 -4.19 -19.81
N PRO A 48 -2.94 -5.54 -19.70
CA PRO A 48 -2.20 -6.38 -20.62
C PRO A 48 -2.76 -6.17 -22.03
N GLU A 49 -1.85 -6.05 -23.00
CA GLU A 49 -2.15 -6.12 -24.42
C GLU A 49 -2.63 -7.52 -24.83
#